data_AF-A0A7L6BBF8-F1
#
_entry.id   AF-A0A7L6BBF8-F1
#
_cell.length_a   1.000
_cell.length_b   1.000
_cell.length_c   1.000
_cell.angle_alpha   90.00
_cell.angle_beta   90.00
_cell.angle_gamma   90.00
#
_symmetry.space_group_name_H-M   'P 1'
#
loop_
_entity.id
_entity.type
_entity.pdbx_description
1 polymer ?
#
loop_
_entity_poly.entity_id
_entity_poly.type
_entity_poly.pdbx_seq_one_letter_code
_entity_poly.pdbx_strand_id
1 'polypeptide(L)'
;MRTLIRAAAATVAAGLALAPSAALAAPSPSPGATTVAKAGTSFLTATTIDAGQPVRVGASTGDHLYWSFRAEAGQVHEVGVTVTFGKPRSGASTWTVDVFDGLRRRQACTAGAQTPTAEASATGVTLGCTLRRVRPWAEPWSGDPLPGVYYVRLSVTDLPEPDLGAPIDVDLVVGATDSGGASGDDGELAAPLVPNTRAGTVLAAEPTPEPAAEEETDLTGWLPEAGSRWVWTGVGGVLAAVAGVAGFALTRRPRRR
;
A
#
# COMPACT_ATOMS: atom_id res chain seq x y z
N MET A 1 -37.84 -36.01 -47.46
CA MET A 1 -37.90 -36.80 -46.22
C MET A 1 -36.62 -36.59 -45.43
N ARG A 2 -36.74 -36.25 -44.13
CA ARG A 2 -35.69 -36.30 -43.08
C ARG A 2 -34.53 -35.29 -43.25
N THR A 3 -34.20 -34.41 -42.31
CA THR A 3 -34.60 -34.23 -40.91
C THR A 3 -34.13 -32.84 -40.47
N LEU A 4 -35.00 -32.10 -39.78
CA LEU A 4 -34.71 -30.87 -39.08
C LEU A 4 -33.86 -31.16 -37.84
N ILE A 5 -32.78 -30.42 -37.60
CA ILE A 5 -32.19 -30.26 -36.27
C ILE A 5 -32.05 -28.75 -36.02
N ARG A 6 -33.04 -28.21 -35.31
CA ARG A 6 -32.99 -26.88 -34.70
C ARG A 6 -32.13 -27.00 -33.44
N ALA A 7 -30.99 -26.32 -33.40
CA ALA A 7 -30.29 -26.05 -32.15
C ALA A 7 -30.54 -24.59 -31.77
N ALA A 8 -31.45 -24.37 -30.83
CA ALA A 8 -31.67 -23.09 -30.18
C ALA A 8 -30.60 -22.92 -29.09
N ALA A 9 -29.66 -22.00 -29.28
CA ALA A 9 -28.76 -21.55 -28.22
C ALA A 9 -29.35 -20.29 -27.60
N ALA A 10 -30.04 -20.46 -26.47
CA ALA A 10 -30.51 -19.36 -25.64
C ALA A 10 -29.30 -18.78 -24.88
N THR A 11 -28.83 -17.60 -25.29
CA THR A 11 -27.83 -16.84 -24.53
C THR A 11 -28.52 -16.14 -23.36
N VAL A 12 -28.41 -16.71 -22.16
CA VAL A 12 -28.83 -16.06 -20.92
C VAL A 12 -27.81 -14.96 -20.59
N ALA A 13 -28.25 -13.71 -20.65
CA ALA A 13 -27.53 -12.56 -20.12
C ALA A 13 -27.56 -12.63 -18.59
N ALA A 14 -26.41 -12.92 -17.97
CA ALA A 14 -26.18 -12.68 -16.55
C ALA A 14 -25.40 -11.37 -16.41
N GLY A 15 -26.11 -10.26 -16.21
CA GLY A 15 -25.51 -9.00 -15.81
C GLY A 15 -24.99 -9.11 -14.38
N LEU A 16 -23.69 -9.31 -14.21
CA LEU A 16 -23.04 -9.06 -12.93
C LEU A 16 -22.95 -7.53 -12.75
N ALA A 17 -23.90 -6.98 -12.01
CA ALA A 17 -23.70 -5.68 -11.36
C ALA A 17 -22.66 -5.88 -10.24
N LEU A 18 -21.38 -5.82 -10.61
CA LEU A 18 -20.28 -5.68 -9.66
C LEU A 18 -20.32 -4.24 -9.14
N ALA A 19 -21.00 -4.04 -8.02
CA ALA A 19 -20.73 -2.92 -7.13
C ALA A 19 -19.78 -3.41 -6.03
N PRO A 20 -18.48 -3.06 -6.06
CA PRO A 20 -17.66 -3.13 -4.88
C PRO A 20 -17.48 -1.70 -4.37
N SER A 21 -18.46 -1.19 -3.63
CA SER A 21 -18.13 -0.25 -2.54
C SER A 21 -17.66 -1.10 -1.35
N ALA A 22 -16.50 -1.72 -1.51
CA ALA A 22 -15.72 -2.16 -0.37
C ALA A 22 -15.28 -0.88 0.33
N ALA A 23 -16.00 -0.49 1.39
CA ALA A 23 -15.40 0.34 2.42
C ALA A 23 -14.20 -0.48 2.93
N LEU A 24 -12.99 -0.13 2.48
CA LEU A 24 -11.78 -0.69 3.07
C LEU A 24 -11.88 -0.42 4.57
N ALA A 25 -11.81 -1.49 5.36
CA ALA A 25 -11.78 -1.38 6.80
C ALA A 25 -10.53 -0.58 7.15
N ALA A 26 -10.70 0.51 7.91
CA ALA A 26 -9.58 1.33 8.35
C ALA A 26 -8.51 0.46 9.03
N PRO A 27 -7.22 0.80 8.89
CA PRO A 27 -6.14 -0.02 9.43
C PRO A 27 -6.29 -0.10 10.95
N SER A 28 -6.24 -1.33 11.47
CA SER A 28 -6.31 -1.59 12.91
C SER A 28 -4.91 -1.70 13.52
N PRO A 29 -4.72 -1.24 14.77
CA PRO A 29 -3.44 -1.41 15.44
C PRO A 29 -3.11 -2.89 15.67
N SER A 30 -1.82 -3.21 15.60
CA SER A 30 -1.31 -4.54 15.90
C SER A 30 -1.53 -4.88 17.38
N PRO A 31 -1.95 -6.12 17.71
CA PRO A 31 -2.14 -6.53 19.10
C PRO A 31 -0.87 -6.34 19.95
N GLY A 32 -0.98 -5.67 21.09
CA GLY A 32 0.13 -5.45 22.02
C GLY A 32 1.14 -4.36 21.60
N ALA A 33 0.91 -3.65 20.50
CA ALA A 33 1.79 -2.56 20.05
C ALA A 33 1.77 -1.36 21.02
N THR A 34 2.95 -0.85 21.35
CA THR A 34 3.11 0.33 22.20
C THR A 34 2.61 1.58 21.50
N THR A 35 1.72 2.33 22.15
CA THR A 35 1.19 3.58 21.60
C THR A 35 2.25 4.69 21.61
N VAL A 36 2.43 5.34 20.46
CA VAL A 36 3.31 6.51 20.32
C VAL A 36 2.52 7.77 20.63
N ALA A 37 3.01 8.56 21.59
CA ALA A 37 2.35 9.77 22.06
C ALA A 37 3.01 11.07 21.55
N LYS A 38 3.68 11.01 20.40
CA LYS A 38 4.48 12.11 19.87
C LYS A 38 4.27 12.27 18.37
N ALA A 39 4.35 13.52 17.92
CA ALA A 39 4.42 13.91 16.52
C ALA A 39 5.61 14.83 16.29
N GLY A 40 6.13 14.81 15.06
CA GLY A 40 7.07 15.82 14.57
C GLY A 40 6.34 17.06 14.06
N THR A 41 7.10 18.13 13.81
CA THR A 41 6.59 19.41 13.27
C THR A 41 7.15 19.72 11.87
N SER A 42 8.05 18.88 11.37
CA SER A 42 8.65 18.98 10.04
C SER A 42 9.08 17.60 9.54
N PHE A 43 9.45 17.50 8.26
CA PHE A 43 10.05 16.28 7.71
C PHE A 43 11.32 15.82 8.47
N LEU A 44 12.12 16.76 9.00
CA LEU A 44 13.36 16.44 9.72
C LEU A 44 13.11 15.95 11.15
N THR A 45 11.98 16.35 11.74
CA THR A 45 11.60 16.02 13.12
C THR A 45 10.46 15.01 13.18
N ALA A 46 10.07 14.43 12.04
CA ALA A 46 9.02 13.44 11.94
C ALA A 46 9.27 12.30 12.93
N THR A 47 8.23 11.92 13.67
CA THR A 47 8.33 10.83 14.64
C THR A 47 8.26 9.50 13.90
N THR A 48 9.28 8.66 14.04
CA THR A 48 9.29 7.32 13.47
C THR A 48 8.25 6.44 14.14
N ILE A 49 7.47 5.73 13.32
CA ILE A 49 6.47 4.74 13.73
C ILE A 49 6.61 3.50 12.86
N ASP A 50 6.31 2.34 13.43
CA ASP A 50 6.24 1.08 12.70
C ASP A 50 4.83 0.83 12.15
N ALA A 51 4.73 -0.02 11.12
CA ALA A 51 3.43 -0.43 10.60
C ALA A 51 2.62 -1.18 11.68
N GLY A 52 1.34 -0.83 11.80
CA GLY A 52 0.42 -1.32 12.82
C GLY A 52 0.62 -0.68 14.20
N GLN A 53 1.60 0.22 14.38
CA GLN A 53 1.80 0.90 15.64
C GLN A 53 0.77 2.03 15.83
N PRO A 54 -0.03 2.04 16.92
CA PRO A 54 -0.96 3.11 17.17
C PRO A 54 -0.25 4.39 17.60
N VAL A 55 -0.73 5.52 17.10
CA VAL A 55 -0.32 6.87 17.51
C VAL A 55 -1.52 7.56 18.16
N ARG A 56 -1.30 8.21 19.30
CA ARG A 56 -2.27 9.08 19.97
C ARG A 56 -1.61 10.34 20.46
N VAL A 57 -1.90 11.48 19.85
CA VAL A 57 -1.27 12.76 20.21
C VAL A 57 -2.32 13.84 20.40
N GLY A 58 -2.18 14.60 21.49
CA GLY A 58 -2.88 15.87 21.65
C GLY A 58 -2.13 16.96 20.90
N ALA A 59 -2.84 17.74 20.09
CA ALA A 59 -2.28 18.81 19.28
C ALA A 59 -3.21 20.03 19.26
N SER A 60 -2.84 21.06 18.49
CA SER A 60 -3.68 22.23 18.27
C SER A 60 -4.07 22.35 16.79
N THR A 61 -5.27 22.85 16.54
CA THR A 61 -5.73 23.12 15.17
C THR A 61 -4.83 24.17 14.52
N GLY A 62 -4.32 23.89 13.32
CA GLY A 62 -3.33 24.72 12.62
C GLY A 62 -1.92 24.14 12.67
N ASP A 63 -1.64 23.21 13.58
CA ASP A 63 -0.36 22.51 13.62
C ASP A 63 -0.19 21.61 12.39
N HIS A 64 1.06 21.46 11.95
CA HIS A 64 1.44 20.46 10.97
C HIS A 64 2.12 19.30 11.69
N LEU A 65 1.50 18.13 11.68
CA LEU A 65 1.98 16.95 12.38
C LEU A 65 2.64 15.98 11.40
N TYR A 66 3.82 15.48 11.77
CA TYR A 66 4.64 14.62 10.91
C TYR A 66 5.03 13.32 11.59
N TRP A 67 4.87 12.23 10.85
CA TRP A 67 5.36 10.89 11.19
C TRP A 67 6.10 10.28 10.01
N SER A 68 6.98 9.32 10.28
CA SER A 68 7.65 8.55 9.25
C SER A 68 7.50 7.05 9.49
N PHE A 69 7.36 6.29 8.42
CA PHE A 69 7.31 4.83 8.46
C PHE A 69 8.14 4.24 7.32
N ARG A 70 8.56 2.98 7.47
CA ARG A 70 9.29 2.26 6.42
C ARG A 70 8.31 1.49 5.55
N ALA A 71 8.61 1.46 4.25
CA ALA A 71 7.86 0.71 3.27
C ALA A 71 8.81 -0.15 2.44
N GLU A 72 8.44 -1.42 2.27
CA GLU A 72 9.23 -2.42 1.55
C GLU A 72 8.53 -2.84 0.26
N ALA A 73 9.29 -3.40 -0.68
CA ALA A 73 8.74 -3.86 -1.95
C ALA A 73 7.64 -4.92 -1.72
N GLY A 74 6.57 -4.87 -2.51
CA GLY A 74 5.44 -5.80 -2.40
C GLY A 74 4.34 -5.33 -1.42
N GLN A 75 4.65 -4.41 -0.51
CA GLN A 75 3.71 -3.91 0.49
C GLN A 75 2.72 -2.90 -0.10
N VAL A 76 1.50 -2.91 0.44
CA VAL A 76 0.51 -1.85 0.28
C VAL A 76 0.26 -1.24 1.66
N HIS A 77 0.55 0.05 1.80
CA HIS A 77 0.33 0.77 3.05
C HIS A 77 -0.99 1.52 3.05
N GLU A 78 -1.67 1.47 4.18
CA GLU A 78 -2.91 2.20 4.43
C GLU A 78 -2.73 3.11 5.63
N VAL A 79 -2.81 4.40 5.42
CA VAL A 79 -2.78 5.41 6.48
C VAL A 79 -4.22 5.69 6.89
N GLY A 80 -4.54 5.52 8.16
CA GLY A 80 -5.81 5.93 8.76
C GLY A 80 -5.57 6.96 9.83
N VAL A 81 -6.32 8.06 9.80
CA VAL A 81 -6.22 9.16 10.76
C VAL A 81 -7.62 9.55 11.23
N THR A 82 -7.80 9.68 12.53
CA THR A 82 -9.00 10.27 13.13
C THR A 82 -8.59 11.49 13.94
N VAL A 83 -9.19 12.62 13.64
CA VAL A 83 -9.04 13.84 14.43
C VAL A 83 -10.33 14.05 15.22
N THR A 84 -10.22 14.14 16.53
CA THR A 84 -11.33 14.43 17.44
C THR A 84 -11.22 15.87 17.93
N PHE A 85 -12.34 16.59 17.93
CA PHE A 85 -12.39 17.99 18.34
C PHE A 85 -12.78 18.09 19.82
N GLY A 86 -11.91 18.70 20.63
CA GLY A 86 -12.15 18.85 22.08
C GLY A 86 -13.14 19.97 22.45
N LYS A 87 -13.53 20.82 21.50
CA LYS A 87 -14.46 21.93 21.69
C LYS A 87 -15.40 22.08 20.47
N PRO A 88 -16.61 22.64 20.65
CA PRO A 88 -17.45 23.05 19.55
C PRO A 88 -16.71 24.04 18.64
N ARG A 89 -16.92 23.92 17.34
CA ARG A 89 -16.24 24.72 16.32
C ARG A 89 -17.14 25.86 15.84
N SER A 90 -16.55 26.98 15.44
CA SER A 90 -17.30 28.14 14.95
C SER A 90 -17.75 28.00 13.49
N GLY A 91 -17.15 27.07 12.73
CA GLY A 91 -17.48 26.85 11.32
C GLY A 91 -16.94 25.53 10.76
N ALA A 92 -17.09 25.31 9.45
CA ALA A 92 -16.53 24.13 8.78
C ALA A 92 -14.99 24.20 8.73
N SER A 93 -14.30 23.05 8.73
CA SER A 93 -12.84 23.01 8.51
C SER A 93 -12.48 21.89 7.55
N THR A 94 -11.50 22.15 6.69
CA THR A 94 -10.99 21.19 5.71
C THR A 94 -9.62 20.71 6.15
N TRP A 95 -9.48 19.40 6.26
CA TRP A 95 -8.27 18.73 6.71
C TRP A 95 -7.58 18.07 5.53
N THR A 96 -6.27 17.82 5.62
CA THR A 96 -5.52 17.06 4.63
C THR A 96 -4.60 16.05 5.29
N VAL A 97 -4.59 14.83 4.76
CA VAL A 97 -3.53 13.85 5.00
C VAL A 97 -2.76 13.66 3.70
N ASP A 98 -1.45 13.84 3.77
CA ASP A 98 -0.55 13.69 2.63
C ASP A 98 0.56 12.72 2.98
N VAL A 99 0.88 11.83 2.04
CA VAL A 99 2.00 10.90 2.16
C VAL A 99 3.08 11.29 1.16
N PHE A 100 4.32 11.40 1.63
CA PHE A 100 5.48 11.77 0.83
C PHE A 100 6.51 10.64 0.84
N ASP A 101 7.20 10.42 -0.28
CA ASP A 101 8.39 9.56 -0.30
C ASP A 101 9.59 10.27 0.34
N GLY A 102 10.72 9.58 0.47
CA GLY A 102 11.95 10.15 1.02
C GLY A 102 12.55 11.30 0.18
N LEU A 103 12.12 11.44 -1.08
CA LEU A 103 12.45 12.58 -1.95
C LEU A 103 11.43 13.73 -1.81
N ARG A 104 10.51 13.63 -0.83
CA ARG A 104 9.44 14.59 -0.55
C ARG A 104 8.48 14.81 -1.71
N ARG A 105 8.35 13.81 -2.59
CA ARG A 105 7.33 13.79 -3.64
C ARG A 105 6.06 13.21 -3.06
N ARG A 106 4.97 13.97 -3.18
CA ARG A 106 3.64 13.54 -2.74
C ARG A 106 3.21 12.31 -3.52
N GLN A 107 2.82 11.26 -2.80
CA GLN A 107 2.35 10.01 -3.37
C GLN A 107 0.85 10.07 -3.62
N ALA A 108 0.43 9.45 -4.71
CA ALA A 108 -0.98 9.33 -5.03
C ALA A 108 -1.61 8.21 -4.20
N CYS A 109 -2.75 8.52 -3.55
CA CYS A 109 -3.56 7.54 -2.84
C CYS A 109 -4.57 6.92 -3.81
N THR A 110 -4.72 5.60 -3.80
CA THR A 110 -5.69 4.85 -4.59
C THR A 110 -7.07 4.84 -3.94
N ALA A 111 -7.12 4.98 -2.61
CA ALA A 111 -8.34 5.03 -1.83
C ALA A 111 -8.17 5.90 -0.57
N GLY A 112 -9.30 6.19 0.08
CA GLY A 112 -9.37 6.98 1.32
C GLY A 112 -9.62 8.48 1.09
N ALA A 113 -10.27 9.12 2.05
CA ALA A 113 -10.56 10.55 2.01
C ALA A 113 -9.31 11.36 2.41
N GLN A 114 -8.63 11.95 1.42
CA GLN A 114 -7.42 12.75 1.66
C GLN A 114 -7.73 14.12 2.23
N THR A 115 -8.82 14.74 1.75
CA THR A 115 -9.14 16.13 2.04
C THR A 115 -10.60 16.34 2.48
N PRO A 116 -11.08 15.65 3.53
CA PRO A 116 -12.45 15.81 3.98
C PRO A 116 -12.68 17.16 4.67
N THR A 117 -13.89 17.67 4.51
CA THR A 117 -14.38 18.85 5.24
C THR A 117 -15.31 18.39 6.35
N ALA A 118 -15.01 18.82 7.58
CA ALA A 118 -15.87 18.64 8.74
C ALA A 118 -16.80 19.85 8.87
N GLU A 119 -18.10 19.61 9.10
CA GLU A 119 -19.07 20.67 9.42
C GLU A 119 -18.91 21.19 10.85
N ALA A 120 -19.45 22.38 11.15
CA ALA A 120 -19.29 23.03 12.45
C ALA A 120 -19.77 22.15 13.64
N SER A 121 -20.82 21.36 13.41
CA SER A 121 -21.39 20.42 14.39
C SER A 121 -20.65 19.08 14.48
N ALA A 122 -19.68 18.82 13.61
CA ALA A 122 -18.91 17.57 13.66
C ALA A 122 -18.06 17.52 14.93
N THR A 123 -17.98 16.34 15.53
CA THR A 123 -17.13 16.07 16.71
C THR A 123 -15.75 15.54 16.34
N GLY A 124 -15.54 15.21 15.06
CA GLY A 124 -14.27 14.76 14.52
C GLY A 124 -14.31 14.59 13.01
N VAL A 125 -13.18 14.18 12.44
CA VAL A 125 -13.02 13.90 11.02
C VAL A 125 -12.08 12.71 10.83
N THR A 126 -12.45 11.82 9.91
CA THR A 126 -11.63 10.67 9.53
C THR A 126 -11.01 10.91 8.17
N LEU A 127 -9.70 10.74 8.09
CA LEU A 127 -8.92 10.79 6.86
C LEU A 127 -8.27 9.43 6.62
N GLY A 128 -7.91 9.15 5.39
CA GLY A 128 -7.05 8.01 5.12
C GLY A 128 -6.48 8.02 3.73
N CYS A 129 -5.35 7.37 3.53
CA CYS A 129 -4.63 7.22 2.27
C CYS A 129 -4.16 5.77 2.09
N THR A 130 -4.73 5.07 1.12
CA THR A 130 -4.17 3.79 0.66
C THR A 130 -3.18 4.07 -0.46
N LEU A 131 -1.92 3.68 -0.28
CA LEU A 131 -0.89 3.84 -1.31
C LEU A 131 -1.05 2.79 -2.42
N ARG A 132 -0.42 3.05 -3.56
CA ARG A 132 -0.14 1.97 -4.53
C ARG A 132 0.87 1.00 -3.93
N ARG A 133 0.89 -0.23 -4.45
CA ARG A 133 1.90 -1.22 -4.10
C ARG A 133 3.29 -0.64 -4.33
N VAL A 134 4.15 -0.79 -3.33
CA VAL A 134 5.56 -0.43 -3.42
C VAL A 134 6.24 -1.39 -4.38
N ARG A 135 6.83 -0.85 -5.44
CA ARG A 135 7.45 -1.64 -6.50
C ARG A 135 8.93 -1.86 -6.16
N PRO A 136 9.49 -3.04 -6.47
CA PRO A 136 10.93 -3.27 -6.30
C PRO A 136 11.77 -2.49 -7.31
N TRP A 137 11.18 -1.84 -8.32
CA TRP A 137 11.84 -0.92 -9.26
C TRP A 137 10.79 -0.04 -9.95
N ALA A 138 11.22 1.05 -10.60
CA ALA A 138 10.36 1.86 -11.47
C ALA A 138 11.18 2.60 -12.53
N GLU A 139 10.56 2.92 -13.67
CA GLU A 139 11.19 3.78 -14.67
C GLU A 139 11.40 5.21 -14.16
N PRO A 140 12.39 5.97 -14.66
CA PRO A 140 12.70 7.32 -14.16
C PRO A 140 11.54 8.33 -14.23
N TRP A 141 10.59 8.13 -15.15
CA TRP A 141 9.40 8.98 -15.31
C TRP A 141 8.18 8.46 -14.53
N SER A 142 8.28 7.29 -13.91
CA SER A 142 7.20 6.73 -13.11
C SER A 142 7.10 7.41 -11.76
N GLY A 143 5.87 7.67 -11.32
CA GLY A 143 5.57 8.14 -9.96
C GLY A 143 5.21 7.00 -9.01
N ASP A 144 5.59 5.77 -9.33
CA ASP A 144 5.27 4.61 -8.50
C ASP A 144 6.03 4.62 -7.16
N PRO A 145 5.40 4.16 -6.07
CA PRO A 145 6.07 4.09 -4.78
C PRO A 145 7.23 3.08 -4.83
N LEU A 146 8.37 3.49 -4.28
CA LEU A 146 9.60 2.68 -4.19
C LEU A 146 9.99 2.42 -2.73
N PRO A 147 10.78 1.39 -2.43
CA PRO A 147 11.14 1.04 -1.07
C PRO A 147 11.93 2.17 -0.40
N GLY A 148 11.63 2.45 0.87
CA GLY A 148 12.27 3.53 1.60
C GLY A 148 11.45 4.06 2.76
N VAL A 149 11.81 5.26 3.23
CA VAL A 149 11.09 5.97 4.29
C VAL A 149 10.04 6.87 3.67
N TYR A 150 8.82 6.78 4.18
CA TYR A 150 7.68 7.61 3.81
C TYR A 150 7.31 8.51 4.97
N TYR A 151 6.73 9.66 4.66
CA TYR A 151 6.32 10.67 5.63
C TYR A 151 4.84 10.94 5.51
N VAL A 152 4.12 10.83 6.64
CA VAL A 152 2.72 11.26 6.75
C VAL A 152 2.71 12.68 7.30
N ARG A 153 2.00 13.57 6.63
CA ARG A 153 1.68 14.92 7.10
C ARG A 153 0.17 15.04 7.30
N LEU A 154 -0.23 15.42 8.51
CA LEU A 154 -1.58 15.89 8.79
C LEU A 154 -1.54 17.41 8.97
N SER A 155 -2.45 18.12 8.30
CA SER A 155 -2.65 19.54 8.52
C SER A 155 -4.08 19.96 8.19
N VAL A 156 -4.45 21.16 8.60
CA VAL A 156 -5.71 21.81 8.22
C VAL A 156 -5.41 22.83 7.11
N THR A 157 -6.23 22.85 6.06
CA THR A 157 -6.04 23.74 4.90
C THR A 157 -6.99 24.93 4.91
N ASP A 158 -8.15 24.78 5.55
CA ASP A 158 -9.15 25.83 5.68
C ASP A 158 -9.88 25.69 7.01
N LEU A 159 -9.99 26.79 7.76
CA LEU A 159 -10.77 26.87 8.99
C LEU A 159 -11.10 28.32 9.35
N PRO A 160 -12.11 28.57 10.20
CA PRO A 160 -12.37 29.88 10.76
C PRO A 160 -11.25 30.30 11.70
N GLU A 161 -10.81 31.56 11.61
CA GLU A 161 -9.77 32.13 12.47
C GLU A 161 -9.99 31.92 13.98
N PRO A 162 -11.23 32.01 14.53
CA PRO A 162 -11.47 31.75 15.95
C PRO A 162 -11.17 30.31 16.41
N ASP A 163 -11.12 29.34 15.49
CA ASP A 163 -10.87 27.94 15.81
C ASP A 163 -9.37 27.58 15.76
N LEU A 164 -8.50 28.51 15.33
CA LEU A 164 -7.05 28.32 15.34
C LEU A 164 -6.54 28.12 16.78
N GLY A 165 -5.65 27.14 16.96
CA GLY A 165 -5.09 26.81 18.27
C GLY A 165 -6.05 26.02 19.18
N ALA A 166 -7.28 25.70 18.72
CA ALA A 166 -8.19 24.87 19.50
C ALA A 166 -7.63 23.44 19.68
N PRO A 167 -7.81 22.82 20.86
CA PRO A 167 -7.25 21.50 21.15
C PRO A 167 -7.93 20.41 20.31
N ILE A 168 -7.10 19.51 19.79
CA ILE A 168 -7.52 18.32 19.05
C ILE A 168 -6.79 17.09 19.59
N ASP A 169 -7.44 15.95 19.45
CA ASP A 169 -6.82 14.64 19.68
C ASP A 169 -6.70 13.91 18.34
N VAL A 170 -5.53 13.37 18.04
CA VAL A 170 -5.23 12.69 16.78
C VAL A 170 -4.88 11.24 17.06
N ASP A 171 -5.69 10.33 16.53
CA ASP A 171 -5.40 8.89 16.43
C ASP A 171 -4.89 8.59 15.02
N LEU A 172 -3.76 7.90 14.90
CA LEU A 172 -3.21 7.48 13.60
C LEU A 172 -2.72 6.03 13.66
N VAL A 173 -2.96 5.30 12.58
CA VAL A 173 -2.41 3.96 12.34
C VAL A 173 -1.98 3.86 10.88
N VAL A 174 -0.78 3.33 10.64
CA VAL A 174 -0.33 2.97 9.29
C VAL A 174 -0.34 1.44 9.19
N GLY A 175 -1.29 0.87 8.47
CA GLY A 175 -1.30 -0.55 8.15
C GLY A 175 -0.30 -0.89 7.04
N ALA A 176 0.17 -2.14 7.03
CA ALA A 176 0.87 -2.74 5.91
C ALA A 176 0.19 -4.06 5.57
N THR A 177 -0.19 -4.23 4.31
CA THR A 177 -0.64 -5.52 3.79
C THR A 177 0.42 -6.01 2.82
N ASP A 178 1.00 -7.16 3.13
CA ASP A 178 1.86 -7.86 2.18
C ASP A 178 0.98 -8.64 1.21
N SER A 179 1.00 -8.23 -0.05
CA SER A 179 0.47 -9.07 -1.11
C SER A 179 1.52 -10.11 -1.44
N GLY A 180 1.63 -11.16 -0.62
CA GLY A 180 2.66 -12.21 -0.67
C GLY A 180 2.72 -13.04 -1.94
N GLY A 181 2.95 -12.40 -3.07
CA GLY A 181 3.40 -13.01 -4.31
C GLY A 181 4.48 -12.13 -4.90
N ALA A 182 5.52 -12.76 -5.46
CA ALA A 182 6.51 -12.09 -6.30
C ALA A 182 5.77 -11.09 -7.20
N SER A 183 6.18 -9.82 -7.15
CA SER A 183 5.63 -8.83 -8.09
C SER A 183 5.67 -9.43 -9.49
N GLY A 184 4.70 -9.13 -10.34
CA GLY A 184 4.75 -9.51 -11.75
C GLY A 184 5.91 -8.85 -12.51
N ASP A 185 6.90 -8.32 -11.80
CA ASP A 185 8.01 -7.53 -12.26
C ASP A 185 9.29 -8.26 -11.85
N ASP A 186 10.17 -8.54 -12.83
CA ASP A 186 11.46 -9.22 -12.62
C ASP A 186 12.58 -8.23 -12.28
N GLY A 187 12.25 -7.00 -11.86
CA GLY A 187 13.22 -5.93 -11.62
C GLY A 187 13.41 -5.67 -10.13
N GLU A 188 14.66 -5.48 -9.73
CA GLU A 188 15.05 -5.17 -8.36
C GLU A 188 15.92 -3.90 -8.32
N LEU A 189 15.69 -3.05 -7.33
CA LEU A 189 16.57 -1.93 -7.05
C LEU A 189 17.90 -2.46 -6.52
N ALA A 190 18.98 -2.26 -7.28
CA ALA A 190 20.33 -2.62 -6.84
C ALA A 190 20.76 -1.93 -5.54
N ALA A 191 20.16 -0.78 -5.21
CA ALA A 191 20.30 -0.11 -3.93
C ALA A 191 19.02 0.69 -3.61
N PRO A 192 18.61 0.81 -2.33
CA PRO A 192 17.51 1.69 -1.93
C PRO A 192 17.77 3.13 -2.40
N LEU A 193 16.83 3.74 -3.14
CA LEU A 193 17.00 5.11 -3.67
C LEU A 193 17.11 6.17 -2.57
N VAL A 194 16.59 5.85 -1.39
CA VAL A 194 16.72 6.71 -0.21
C VAL A 194 17.44 5.88 0.85
N PRO A 195 18.66 6.27 1.25
CA PRO A 195 19.36 5.57 2.32
C PRO A 195 18.49 5.60 3.58
N ASN A 196 18.55 4.53 4.35
CA ASN A 196 17.83 4.43 5.62
C ASN A 196 18.35 5.49 6.60
N THR A 197 17.70 6.66 6.59
CA THR A 197 17.98 7.70 7.57
C THR A 197 17.30 7.27 8.86
N ARG A 198 18.06 6.68 9.79
CA ARG A 198 17.63 6.46 11.17
C ARG A 198 17.33 7.83 11.80
N ALA A 199 16.09 8.30 11.64
CA ALA A 199 15.69 9.63 12.05
C ALA A 199 15.94 9.80 13.56
N GLY A 200 16.74 10.80 13.94
CA GLY A 200 17.10 11.07 15.33
C GLY A 200 18.47 10.56 15.79
N THR A 201 19.22 9.82 14.96
CA THR A 201 20.62 9.46 15.27
C THR A 201 21.60 10.41 14.59
N VAL A 202 22.52 11.01 15.34
CA VAL A 202 23.66 11.73 14.76
C VAL A 202 24.59 10.69 14.14
N LEU A 203 24.62 10.66 12.80
CA LEU A 203 25.51 9.78 12.07
C LEU A 203 26.93 10.36 12.17
N ALA A 204 27.81 9.71 12.94
CA ALA A 204 29.22 10.10 13.08
C ALA A 204 30.07 9.75 11.84
N ALA A 205 29.47 9.06 10.87
CA ALA A 205 30.03 8.71 9.58
C ALA A 205 28.90 8.73 8.53
N GLU A 206 29.25 8.84 7.26
CA GLU A 206 28.29 8.74 6.15
C GLU A 206 27.48 7.44 6.29
N PRO A 207 26.13 7.46 6.14
CA PRO A 207 25.32 6.26 6.27
C PRO A 207 25.71 5.29 5.14
N THR A 208 26.58 4.35 5.48
CA THR A 208 26.84 3.19 4.62
C THR A 208 25.50 2.48 4.44
N PRO A 209 25.07 2.20 3.20
CA PRO A 209 23.89 1.36 2.98
C PRO A 209 24.09 0.10 3.81
N GLU A 210 23.07 -0.22 4.62
CA GLU A 210 23.04 -1.49 5.34
C GLU A 210 23.26 -2.57 4.27
N PRO A 211 24.25 -3.47 4.44
CA PRO A 211 24.48 -4.51 3.45
C PRO A 211 23.14 -5.20 3.25
N ALA A 212 22.67 -5.25 2.00
CA ALA A 212 21.60 -6.18 1.63
C ALA A 212 21.99 -7.49 2.29
N ALA A 213 21.08 -8.05 3.11
CA ALA A 213 21.34 -9.28 3.85
C ALA A 213 22.07 -10.20 2.89
N GLU A 214 23.30 -10.61 3.24
CA GLU A 214 24.07 -11.51 2.40
C GLU A 214 23.12 -12.64 2.06
N GLU A 215 22.75 -12.74 0.78
CA GLU A 215 21.95 -13.85 0.31
C GLU A 215 22.72 -15.08 0.77
N GLU A 216 22.19 -15.78 1.78
CA GLU A 216 22.64 -17.13 2.07
C GLU A 216 22.67 -17.79 0.71
N THR A 217 23.82 -18.35 0.34
CA THR A 217 24.05 -18.97 -0.96
C THR A 217 23.17 -20.20 -1.02
N ASP A 218 21.89 -19.96 -1.26
CA ASP A 218 20.85 -20.94 -1.29
C ASP A 218 21.06 -21.68 -2.60
N LEU A 219 21.30 -22.99 -2.48
CA LEU A 219 21.42 -23.89 -3.62
C LEU A 219 20.14 -23.92 -4.47
N THR A 220 19.05 -23.31 -3.97
CA THR A 220 17.79 -23.10 -4.66
C THR A 220 17.51 -21.64 -5.08
N GLY A 221 18.42 -20.68 -4.87
CA GLY A 221 18.20 -19.28 -5.25
C GLY A 221 18.01 -19.03 -6.76
N TRP A 222 18.42 -19.98 -7.60
CA TRP A 222 18.13 -19.97 -9.05
C TRP A 222 16.74 -20.52 -9.40
N LEU A 223 16.06 -21.18 -8.46
CA LEU A 223 14.72 -21.70 -8.67
C LEU A 223 13.71 -20.56 -8.53
N PRO A 224 12.75 -20.44 -9.47
CA PRO A 224 11.70 -19.45 -9.34
C PRO A 224 10.89 -19.72 -8.07
N GLU A 225 10.53 -18.67 -7.32
CA GLU A 225 9.65 -18.79 -6.17
C GLU A 225 8.36 -19.54 -6.55
N ALA A 226 7.81 -20.32 -5.62
CA ALA A 226 6.63 -21.15 -5.85
C ALA A 226 5.40 -20.35 -6.34
N GLY A 227 5.35 -19.04 -6.05
CA GLY A 227 4.31 -18.12 -6.52
C GLY A 227 4.63 -17.38 -7.83
N SER A 228 5.82 -17.56 -8.41
CA SER A 228 6.22 -16.83 -9.62
C SER A 228 5.44 -17.29 -10.86
N ARG A 229 5.25 -16.36 -11.82
CA ARG A 229 4.59 -16.66 -13.11
C ARG A 229 5.28 -17.78 -13.89
N TRP A 230 6.59 -17.96 -13.67
CA TRP A 230 7.42 -18.91 -14.38
C TRP A 230 7.13 -20.34 -13.93
N VAL A 231 6.83 -20.57 -12.65
CA VAL A 231 6.36 -21.88 -12.15
C VAL A 231 5.06 -22.27 -12.84
N TRP A 232 4.08 -21.37 -12.87
CA TRP A 232 2.79 -21.65 -13.51
C TRP A 232 2.90 -21.82 -15.02
N THR A 233 3.74 -21.02 -15.68
CA THR A 233 4.02 -21.15 -17.12
C THR A 233 4.73 -22.47 -17.43
N GLY A 234 5.70 -22.87 -16.60
CA GLY A 234 6.42 -24.13 -16.73
C GLY A 234 5.51 -25.34 -16.51
N VAL A 235 4.74 -25.35 -15.42
CA VAL A 235 3.76 -26.40 -15.12
C VAL A 235 2.70 -26.49 -16.22
N GLY A 236 2.16 -25.36 -16.66
CA GLY A 236 1.21 -25.29 -17.77
C GLY A 236 1.81 -25.83 -19.08
N GLY A 237 3.06 -25.49 -19.39
CA GLY A 237 3.79 -26.00 -20.56
C GLY A 237 4.01 -27.51 -20.51
N VAL A 238 4.40 -28.05 -19.35
CA VAL A 238 4.56 -29.50 -19.14
C VAL A 238 3.22 -30.21 -19.31
N LEU A 239 2.15 -29.69 -18.72
CA LEU A 239 0.80 -30.26 -18.87
C LEU A 239 0.33 -30.23 -20.33
N ALA A 240 0.58 -29.15 -21.06
CA ALA A 240 0.26 -29.04 -22.48
C ALA A 240 1.05 -30.05 -23.32
N ALA A 241 2.34 -30.24 -23.03
CA ALA A 241 3.17 -31.24 -23.71
C ALA A 241 2.67 -32.67 -23.45
N VAL A 242 2.36 -33.00 -22.19
CA VAL A 242 1.80 -34.32 -21.82
C VAL A 242 0.48 -34.57 -22.53
N ALA A 243 -0.43 -33.58 -22.53
CA ALA A 243 -1.70 -33.68 -23.23
C ALA A 243 -1.51 -33.87 -24.75
N GLY A 244 -0.54 -33.18 -25.35
CA GLY A 244 -0.18 -33.33 -26.77
C GLY A 244 0.33 -34.73 -27.10
N VAL A 245 1.24 -35.28 -26.29
CA VAL A 245 1.78 -36.63 -26.49
C VAL A 245 0.71 -37.70 -26.28
N ALA A 246 -0.11 -37.59 -25.23
CA ALA A 246 -1.21 -38.50 -24.96
C ALA A 246 -2.27 -38.47 -26.08
N GLY A 247 -2.67 -37.26 -26.52
CA GLY A 247 -3.59 -37.08 -27.64
C GLY A 247 -3.04 -37.65 -28.96
N PHE A 248 -1.75 -37.47 -29.22
CA PHE A 248 -1.08 -38.05 -30.39
C PHE A 248 -1.03 -39.58 -30.33
N ALA A 249 -0.76 -40.16 -29.16
CA ALA A 249 -0.77 -41.60 -28.96
C ALA A 249 -2.16 -42.22 -29.20
N LEU A 250 -3.23 -41.55 -28.73
CA LEU A 250 -4.62 -42.00 -28.93
C LEU A 250 -5.10 -41.89 -30.38
N THR A 251 -4.60 -40.91 -31.13
CA THR A 251 -5.00 -40.68 -32.53
C THR A 251 -4.14 -41.44 -33.55
N ARG A 252 -2.97 -41.96 -33.14
CA ARG A 252 -2.16 -42.85 -33.97
C ARG A 252 -2.88 -44.18 -34.20
N ARG A 253 -3.42 -44.37 -35.41
CA ARG A 253 -3.84 -45.71 -35.86
C ARG A 253 -2.62 -46.62 -36.02
N PRO A 254 -2.61 -47.84 -35.45
CA PRO A 254 -1.57 -48.81 -35.77
C PRO A 254 -1.63 -49.13 -37.26
N ARG A 255 -0.50 -48.99 -37.95
CA ARG A 255 -0.35 -49.52 -39.31
C ARG A 255 -0.51 -51.03 -39.21
N ARG A 256 -1.68 -51.55 -39.61
CA ARG A 256 -1.86 -52.98 -39.85
C ARG A 256 -0.90 -53.36 -40.99
N ARG A 257 0.14 -54.13 -40.67
CA ARG A 257 0.89 -54.90 -41.65
C ARG A 257 0.07 -56.12 -42.05
#